data_AF-A0A966WG22-F1
#
_entry.id   AF-A0A966WG22-F1
#
_cell.length_a   1.000
_cell.length_b   1.000
_cell.length_c   1.000
_cell.angle_alpha   90.00
_cell.angle_beta   90.00
_cell.angle_gamma   90.00
#
_symmetry.space_group_name_H-M   'P 1'
#
loop_
_entity.id
_entity.type
_entity.pdbx_description
1 polymer ?
#
loop_
_entity_poly.entity_id
_entity_poly.type
_entity_poly.pdbx_seq_one_letter_code
_entity_poly.pdbx_strand_id
1 'polypeptide(L)'
;MATKKSDSSSNKSVWLIGGIAALIAVAAIIAVASRSGGDEVVEGVEEFHPVEVVGEPLPEFSGGATDPAVGMMAPVLTGQGFTGNKIVTSPGAPTLLVFLA
;
A
#
# COMPACT_ATOMS: atom_id res chain seq x y z
N MET A 1 39.16 -39.98 52.36
CA MET A 1 38.33 -38.87 52.87
C MET A 1 38.08 -37.91 51.72
N ALA A 2 36.94 -38.03 51.03
CA ALA A 2 36.61 -37.23 49.85
C ALA A 2 35.84 -35.98 50.27
N THR A 3 36.35 -34.79 49.92
CA THR A 3 35.67 -33.52 50.19
C THR A 3 34.72 -33.21 49.04
N LYS A 4 33.41 -33.27 49.32
CA LYS A 4 32.34 -32.85 48.40
C LYS A 4 32.32 -31.33 48.36
N LYS A 5 32.72 -30.72 47.23
CA LYS A 5 32.43 -29.30 46.95
C LYS A 5 30.94 -29.18 46.68
N SER A 6 30.23 -28.45 47.53
CA SER A 6 28.86 -28.02 47.29
C SER A 6 28.90 -26.85 46.32
N ASP A 7 28.52 -27.08 45.05
CA ASP A 7 28.18 -26.01 44.13
C ASP A 7 26.91 -25.30 44.62
N SER A 8 27.06 -24.03 45.02
CA SER A 8 25.95 -23.14 45.37
C SER A 8 25.20 -22.76 44.09
N SER A 9 24.30 -23.63 43.64
CA SER A 9 23.43 -23.42 42.49
C SER A 9 22.07 -22.85 42.91
N SER A 10 21.98 -21.61 43.38
CA SER A 10 20.67 -21.11 43.84
C SER A 10 20.56 -19.59 43.84
N ASN A 11 20.46 -18.98 42.64
CA ASN A 11 19.82 -17.68 42.33
C ASN A 11 20.39 -17.04 41.05
N LYS A 12 21.69 -17.21 40.78
CA LYS A 12 22.34 -16.62 39.59
C LYS A 12 21.84 -17.24 38.27
N SER A 13 21.70 -18.57 38.21
CA SER A 13 21.15 -19.24 37.02
C SER A 13 19.69 -18.84 36.76
N VAL A 14 18.88 -18.66 37.81
CA VAL A 14 17.49 -18.20 37.66
C VAL A 14 17.43 -16.76 37.17
N TRP A 15 18.32 -15.89 37.65
CA TRP A 15 18.46 -14.52 37.15
C TRP A 15 18.95 -14.45 35.69
N LEU A 16 19.91 -15.30 35.31
CA LEU A 16 20.38 -15.41 33.94
C LEU A 16 19.26 -15.91 33.01
N ILE A 17 18.54 -16.96 33.41
CA ILE A 17 17.43 -17.52 32.62
C ILE A 17 16.29 -16.49 32.50
N GLY A 18 15.93 -15.82 33.60
CA GLY A 18 14.92 -14.77 33.60
C GLY A 18 15.30 -13.57 32.72
N GLY A 19 16.56 -13.14 32.76
CA GLY A 19 17.06 -12.06 31.91
C GLY A 19 17.03 -12.43 30.42
N ILE A 20 17.43 -13.65 30.06
CA ILE A 20 17.38 -14.14 28.67
C ILE A 20 15.92 -14.24 28.20
N ALA A 21 15.02 -14.77 29.02
CA ALA A 21 13.60 -14.88 28.69
C ALA A 21 12.95 -13.49 28.47
N ALA A 22 13.29 -12.51 29.30
CA ALA A 22 12.82 -11.13 29.14
C ALA A 22 13.31 -10.49 27.84
N LEU A 23 14.58 -10.69 27.48
CA LEU A 23 15.13 -10.17 26.22
C LEU A 23 14.45 -10.78 24.99
N ILE A 24 14.19 -12.09 25.00
CA ILE A 24 13.47 -12.76 23.91
C ILE A 24 12.04 -12.23 23.79
N ALA A 25 11.35 -12.02 24.92
CA ALA A 25 9.99 -11.47 24.91
C ALA A 25 9.94 -10.05 24.34
N VAL A 26 10.90 -9.19 24.71
CA VAL A 26 11.01 -7.83 24.17
C VAL A 26 11.29 -7.85 22.66
N ALA A 27 12.21 -8.71 22.20
CA ALA A 27 12.50 -8.85 20.77
C ALA A 27 11.27 -9.32 19.98
N ALA A 28 10.49 -10.25 20.52
CA ALA A 28 9.25 -10.72 19.90
C ALA A 28 8.19 -9.62 19.79
N ILE A 29 8.03 -8.80 20.83
CA ILE A 29 7.09 -7.65 20.81
C ILE A 29 7.51 -6.64 19.76
N ILE A 30 8.80 -6.28 19.70
CA ILE A 30 9.33 -5.35 18.70
C ILE A 30 9.10 -5.90 17.29
N ALA A 31 9.37 -7.19 17.06
CA ALA A 31 9.20 -7.83 15.77
C ALA A 31 7.74 -7.93 15.30
N VAL A 32 6.76 -7.94 16.21
CA VAL A 32 5.33 -7.89 15.87
C VAL A 32 4.90 -6.45 15.66
N ALA A 33 5.33 -5.52 16.52
CA ALA A 33 5.02 -4.10 16.39
C ALA A 33 5.62 -3.46 15.13
N SER A 34 6.76 -3.96 14.64
CA SER A 34 7.40 -3.48 13.42
C SER A 34 6.76 -3.99 12.12
N ARG A 35 5.76 -4.89 12.19
CA ARG A 35 5.09 -5.43 11.00
C ARG A 35 3.91 -4.61 10.51
N SER A 36 3.47 -3.55 11.20
CA SER A 36 2.19 -2.89 10.90
C SER A 36 2.28 -1.59 10.08
N GLY A 37 3.15 -1.49 9.07
CA GLY A 37 3.20 -0.23 8.31
C GLY A 37 4.11 -0.18 7.09
N GLY A 38 4.45 -1.32 6.49
CA GLY A 38 5.03 -1.32 5.16
C GLY A 38 3.91 -1.17 4.16
N ASP A 39 3.92 -0.08 3.38
CA ASP A 39 3.12 0.03 2.16
C ASP A 39 3.60 -1.08 1.22
N GLU A 40 2.86 -2.18 1.15
CA GLU A 40 3.20 -3.30 0.25
C GLU A 40 2.90 -2.85 -1.18
N VAL A 41 3.90 -2.26 -1.84
CA VAL A 41 3.91 -2.16 -3.29
C VAL A 41 3.87 -3.58 -3.84
N VAL A 42 2.78 -3.94 -4.52
CA VAL A 42 2.66 -5.25 -5.16
C VAL A 42 3.64 -5.28 -6.33
N GLU A 43 4.79 -5.91 -6.10
CA GLU A 43 5.82 -6.09 -7.14
C GLU A 43 5.22 -6.75 -8.39
N GLY A 44 5.43 -6.13 -9.55
CA GLY A 44 4.93 -6.61 -10.84
C GLY A 44 3.60 -6.03 -11.31
N VAL A 45 2.98 -5.12 -10.55
CA VAL A 45 1.82 -4.33 -10.99
C VAL A 45 2.30 -2.92 -11.37
N GLU A 46 2.15 -2.54 -12.63
CA GLU A 46 2.44 -1.19 -13.09
C GLU A 46 1.18 -0.33 -12.92
N GLU A 47 1.21 0.59 -11.95
CA GLU A 47 0.06 1.41 -11.58
C GLU A 47 -0.13 2.61 -12.52
N PHE A 48 0.94 3.02 -13.21
CA PHE A 48 0.94 4.18 -14.08
C PHE A 48 1.24 3.76 -15.51
N HIS A 49 0.31 4.07 -16.40
CA HIS A 49 0.45 3.82 -17.82
C HIS A 49 0.20 5.09 -18.63
N PRO A 50 0.82 5.22 -19.81
CA PRO A 50 0.56 6.35 -20.70
C PRO A 50 -0.92 6.38 -21.12
N VAL A 51 -1.46 7.59 -21.22
CA VAL A 51 -2.82 7.85 -21.71
C VAL A 51 -2.72 8.72 -22.95
N GLU A 52 -3.36 8.28 -24.04
CA GLU A 52 -3.55 9.06 -25.25
C GLU A 52 -4.93 9.71 -25.24
N VAL A 53 -5.00 10.99 -25.62
CA VAL A 53 -6.23 11.77 -25.67
C VAL A 53 -6.45 12.24 -27.11
N VAL A 54 -7.60 11.91 -27.69
CA VAL A 54 -7.97 12.31 -29.06
C VAL A 54 -9.32 13.01 -29.04
N GLY A 55 -9.37 14.19 -29.66
CA GLY A 55 -10.57 15.01 -29.77
C GLY A 55 -10.34 16.44 -29.29
N GLU A 56 -11.39 17.26 -29.39
CA GLU A 56 -11.35 18.64 -28.95
C GLU A 56 -11.39 18.72 -27.42
N PRO A 57 -10.53 19.55 -26.78
CA PRO A 57 -10.58 19.73 -25.34
C PRO A 57 -11.92 20.33 -24.92
N LEU A 58 -12.45 19.85 -23.80
CA LEU A 58 -13.67 20.41 -23.21
C LEU A 58 -13.36 21.76 -22.55
N PRO A 59 -14.33 22.71 -22.55
CA PRO A 59 -14.17 23.97 -21.83
C PRO A 59 -13.92 23.72 -20.33
N GLU A 60 -13.10 24.57 -19.72
CA GLU A 60 -12.83 24.49 -18.29
C GLU A 60 -14.09 24.81 -17.47
N PHE A 61 -14.34 24.00 -16.42
CA PHE A 61 -15.42 24.26 -15.50
C PHE A 61 -15.03 25.35 -14.50
N SER A 62 -15.70 26.50 -14.58
CA SER A 62 -15.39 27.69 -13.77
C SER A 62 -16.14 27.78 -12.44
N GLY A 63 -16.80 26.70 -11.99
CA GLY A 63 -17.53 26.66 -10.72
C GLY A 63 -18.92 27.30 -10.74
N GLY A 64 -19.44 27.66 -11.93
CA GLY A 64 -20.80 28.15 -12.10
C GLY A 64 -21.87 27.07 -11.97
N ALA A 65 -23.15 27.49 -11.93
CA ALA A 65 -24.29 26.56 -11.89
C ALA A 65 -24.48 25.76 -13.19
N THR A 66 -23.96 26.25 -14.31
CA THR A 66 -24.06 25.63 -15.63
C THR A 66 -22.66 25.22 -16.09
N ASP A 67 -22.47 23.94 -16.37
CA ASP A 67 -21.23 23.43 -16.95
C ASP A 67 -21.28 23.58 -18.49
N PRO A 68 -20.39 24.37 -19.11
CA PRO A 68 -20.36 24.58 -20.56
C PRO A 68 -20.02 23.33 -21.37
N ALA A 69 -19.44 22.29 -20.75
CA ALA A 69 -19.11 21.04 -21.43
C ALA A 69 -20.32 20.11 -21.61
N VAL A 70 -21.45 20.38 -20.95
CA VAL A 70 -22.64 19.52 -21.02
C VAL A 70 -23.21 19.49 -22.44
N GLY A 71 -23.40 18.28 -22.98
CA GLY A 71 -23.91 18.05 -24.34
C GLY A 71 -22.82 18.07 -25.42
N MET A 72 -21.58 18.39 -25.08
CA MET A 72 -20.44 18.24 -25.99
C MET A 72 -20.00 16.78 -26.08
N MET A 73 -19.36 16.42 -27.20
CA MET A 73 -18.71 15.13 -27.34
C MET A 73 -17.43 15.10 -26.51
N ALA A 74 -17.33 14.15 -25.58
CA ALA A 74 -16.12 13.97 -24.77
C ALA A 74 -14.96 13.43 -25.63
N PRO A 75 -13.71 13.83 -25.33
CA PRO A 75 -12.52 13.24 -25.93
C PRO A 75 -12.45 11.72 -25.70
N VAL A 76 -11.87 11.02 -26.68
CA VAL A 76 -11.56 9.60 -26.57
C VAL A 76 -10.24 9.44 -25.84
N LEU A 77 -10.24 8.62 -24.80
CA LEU A 77 -9.07 8.25 -24.01
C LEU A 77 -8.70 6.82 -24.34
N THR A 78 -7.43 6.58 -24.62
CA THR A 78 -6.87 5.23 -24.73
C THR A 78 -5.75 5.06 -23.70
N GLY A 79 -5.86 4.02 -22.88
CA GLY A 79 -4.86 3.71 -21.87
C GLY A 79 -4.84 2.22 -21.52
N GLN A 80 -4.21 1.90 -20.40
CA GLN A 80 -4.14 0.55 -19.84
C GLN A 80 -4.55 0.58 -18.36
N GLY A 81 -5.27 -0.45 -17.91
CA GLY A 81 -5.48 -0.70 -16.48
C GLY A 81 -4.26 -1.39 -15.86
N PHE A 82 -4.25 -1.56 -14.54
CA PHE A 82 -3.12 -2.12 -13.77
C PHE A 82 -2.68 -3.53 -14.19
N THR A 83 -3.52 -4.26 -14.92
CA THR A 83 -3.20 -5.60 -15.46
C THR A 83 -2.68 -5.55 -16.90
N GLY A 84 -2.42 -4.35 -17.44
CA GLY A 84 -2.02 -4.12 -18.84
C GLY A 84 -3.17 -4.23 -19.85
N ASN A 85 -4.41 -4.44 -19.39
CA ASN A 85 -5.56 -4.53 -20.28
C ASN A 85 -5.89 -3.16 -20.89
N LYS A 86 -6.04 -3.11 -22.22
CA LYS A 86 -6.40 -1.87 -22.92
C LYS A 86 -7.78 -1.36 -22.51
N ILE A 87 -7.86 -0.09 -22.17
CA ILE A 87 -9.09 0.64 -21.88
C ILE A 87 -9.27 1.74 -22.92
N VAL A 88 -10.48 1.87 -23.46
CA VAL A 88 -10.85 2.93 -24.41
C VAL A 88 -12.20 3.50 -24.02
N THR A 89 -12.31 4.84 -23.91
CA THR A 89 -13.63 5.49 -23.81
C THR A 89 -14.23 5.61 -25.21
N SER A 90 -15.41 5.04 -25.42
CA SER A 90 -16.09 5.08 -26.73
C SER A 90 -17.48 5.71 -26.59
N PRO A 91 -17.92 6.52 -27.55
CA PRO A 91 -19.30 7.00 -27.58
C PRO A 91 -20.32 5.86 -27.64
N GLY A 92 -21.52 6.09 -27.12
CA GLY A 92 -22.67 5.17 -27.24
C GLY A 92 -22.96 4.29 -26.03
N ALA A 93 -22.06 4.24 -25.05
CA ALA A 93 -22.31 3.60 -23.75
C ALA A 93 -22.23 4.64 -22.62
N PRO A 94 -23.22 4.71 -21.70
CA PRO A 94 -23.12 5.55 -20.52
C PRO A 94 -21.87 5.18 -19.72
N THR A 95 -20.98 6.15 -19.55
CA THR A 95 -19.66 5.96 -18.92
C THR A 95 -19.43 7.06 -17.91
N LEU A 96 -18.98 6.71 -16.71
CA LEU A 96 -18.52 7.64 -15.69
C LEU A 96 -17.00 7.61 -15.64
N LEU A 97 -16.37 8.78 -15.79
CA LEU A 97 -14.92 8.96 -15.72
C LEU A 97 -14.60 9.84 -14.50
N VAL A 98 -13.66 9.39 -13.67
CA VAL A 98 -13.23 10.10 -12.45
C VAL A 98 -11.72 10.20 -12.42
N PHE A 99 -11.22 11.40 -12.14
CA PHE A 99 -9.80 11.63 -11.87
C PHE A 99 -9.58 11.60 -10.35
N LEU A 100 -8.66 10.75 -9.90
CA LEU A 100 -8.26 10.62 -8.50
C LEU A 100 -6.89 11.27 -8.31
N ALA A 101 -6.69 11.91 -7.17
CA ALA A 101 -5.46 12.59 -6.77
C ALA A 101 -5.01 12.10 -5.39
#